data_AF-A0A533WLA4-F1
#
_entry.id   AF-A0A533WLA4-F1
#
_cell.length_a   1.000
_cell.length_b   1.000
_cell.length_c   1.000
_cell.angle_alpha   90.00
_cell.angle_beta   90.00
_cell.angle_gamma   90.00
#
_symmetry.space_group_name_H-M   'P 1'
#
loop_
_entity.id
_entity.type
_entity.pdbx_description
1 polymer ?
#
loop_
_entity_poly.entity_id
_entity_poly.type
_entity_poly.pdbx_seq_one_letter_code
_entity_poly.pdbx_strand_id
1 'polypeptide(L)'
;ETVSSRVESGVKFSYIFASNAVVPKGRTQLLQKIGWRNFISKGLVERRMVPEVAVMTIFNEKHGCVLFPNMKGEPDLNTMFYGEDREFREWCADLFNYQWEKAGQFDENKLKHEV
;
A
#
# COMPACT_ATOMS: atom_id res chain seq x y z
N GLU A 1 -1.42 -7.68 15.51
CA GLU A 1 -2.68 -7.55 14.73
C GLU A 1 -2.35 -7.55 13.24
N THR A 2 -3.21 -8.07 12.37
CA THR A 2 -2.98 -8.07 10.92
C THR A 2 -3.89 -7.06 10.22
N VAL A 3 -3.48 -6.57 9.04
CA VAL A 3 -4.35 -5.72 8.21
C VAL A 3 -5.69 -6.41 7.93
N SER A 4 -5.70 -7.73 7.67
CA SER A 4 -6.93 -8.49 7.44
C SER A 4 -7.89 -8.45 8.63
N SER A 5 -7.40 -8.57 9.87
CA SER A 5 -8.25 -8.47 11.07
C SER A 5 -8.86 -7.09 11.26
N ARG A 6 -8.15 -6.00 10.87
CA ARG A 6 -8.69 -4.63 10.90
C ARG A 6 -9.80 -4.44 9.88
N VAL A 7 -9.58 -4.92 8.66
CA VAL A 7 -10.54 -4.81 7.55
C VAL A 7 -11.81 -5.60 7.87
N GLU A 8 -11.67 -6.78 8.46
CA GLU A 8 -12.80 -7.59 8.96
C GLU A 8 -13.62 -6.85 10.03
N SER A 9 -12.95 -6.03 10.85
CA SER A 9 -13.57 -5.16 11.85
C SER A 9 -14.18 -3.86 11.26
N GLY A 10 -14.15 -3.69 9.93
CA GLY A 10 -14.76 -2.55 9.23
C GLY A 10 -13.81 -1.39 8.91
N VAL A 11 -12.51 -1.52 9.18
CA VAL A 11 -11.53 -0.48 8.81
C VAL A 11 -11.32 -0.50 7.29
N LYS A 12 -11.44 0.67 6.65
CA LYS A 12 -11.12 0.82 5.22
C LYS A 12 -9.62 0.77 5.01
N PHE A 13 -9.19 0.07 3.96
CA PHE A 13 -7.78 -0.05 3.62
C PHE A 13 -7.56 0.21 2.13
N SER A 14 -6.87 1.31 1.83
CA SER A 14 -6.56 1.72 0.47
C SER A 14 -5.05 1.65 0.24
N TYR A 15 -4.63 1.12 -0.90
CA TYR A 15 -3.21 1.03 -1.24
C TYR A 15 -2.94 1.15 -2.75
N ILE A 16 -1.73 1.60 -3.05
CA ILE A 16 -1.20 1.74 -4.41
C ILE A 16 -0.02 0.80 -4.56
N PHE A 17 -0.03 -0.04 -5.59
CA PHE A 17 1.13 -0.85 -5.96
C PHE A 17 1.92 -0.23 -7.11
N ALA A 18 3.24 -0.39 -7.08
CA ALA A 18 4.05 -0.25 -8.28
C ALA A 18 3.77 -1.44 -9.21
N SER A 19 3.54 -1.18 -10.49
CA SER A 19 3.27 -2.23 -11.48
C SER A 19 4.46 -3.15 -11.71
N ASN A 20 5.67 -2.67 -11.43
CA ASN A 20 6.90 -3.45 -11.50
C ASN A 20 7.21 -4.22 -10.19
N ALA A 21 6.33 -4.17 -9.18
CA ALA A 21 6.56 -4.82 -7.90
C ALA A 21 6.71 -6.35 -8.04
N VAL A 22 7.68 -6.89 -7.31
CA VAL A 22 7.88 -8.32 -7.15
C VAL A 22 7.13 -8.77 -5.91
N VAL A 23 6.29 -9.79 -6.04
CA VAL A 23 5.49 -10.34 -4.94
C VAL A 23 5.92 -11.77 -4.55
N PRO A 24 5.84 -12.12 -3.26
CA PRO A 24 6.21 -13.45 -2.80
C PRO A 24 5.39 -14.57 -3.43
N LYS A 25 6.03 -15.73 -3.62
CA LYS A 25 5.33 -16.98 -3.95
C LYS A 25 4.29 -17.27 -2.87
N GLY A 26 3.09 -17.69 -3.26
CA GLY A 26 2.01 -17.98 -2.31
C GLY A 26 1.08 -16.81 -1.97
N ARG A 27 1.41 -15.56 -2.35
CA ARG A 27 0.55 -14.38 -2.07
C ARG A 27 -0.88 -14.58 -2.55
N THR A 28 -1.07 -15.10 -3.76
CA THR A 28 -2.41 -15.31 -4.33
C THR A 28 -3.24 -16.29 -3.49
N GLN A 29 -2.64 -17.43 -3.09
CA GLN A 29 -3.31 -18.42 -2.24
C GLN A 29 -3.63 -17.85 -0.85
N LEU A 30 -2.72 -17.06 -0.27
CA LEU A 30 -2.94 -16.39 1.01
C LEU A 30 -4.12 -15.42 0.93
N LEU A 31 -4.14 -14.54 -0.09
CA LEU A 31 -5.21 -13.56 -0.28
C LEU A 31 -6.57 -14.23 -0.54
N GLN A 32 -6.59 -15.37 -1.23
CA GLN A 32 -7.80 -16.18 -1.39
C GLN A 32 -8.28 -16.76 -0.06
N LYS A 33 -7.38 -17.36 0.73
CA LYS A 33 -7.69 -17.98 2.03
C LYS A 33 -8.31 -16.99 3.02
N ILE A 34 -7.82 -15.75 3.04
CA ILE A 34 -8.33 -14.70 3.93
C ILE A 34 -9.55 -13.95 3.36
N GLY A 35 -10.06 -14.36 2.19
CA GLY A 35 -11.24 -13.73 1.58
C GLY A 35 -11.02 -12.31 1.09
N TRP A 36 -9.79 -11.94 0.70
CA TRP A 36 -9.44 -10.57 0.32
C TRP A 36 -10.32 -10.00 -0.81
N ARG A 37 -10.72 -10.86 -1.76
CA ARG A 37 -11.64 -10.50 -2.85
C ARG A 37 -13.01 -10.04 -2.35
N ASN A 38 -13.49 -10.57 -1.22
CA ASN A 38 -14.75 -10.16 -0.60
C ASN A 38 -14.63 -8.78 0.04
N PHE A 39 -13.47 -8.43 0.61
CA PHE A 39 -13.26 -7.08 1.13
C PHE A 39 -13.21 -6.04 0.00
N ILE A 40 -12.61 -6.41 -1.14
CA ILE A 40 -12.61 -5.56 -2.33
C ILE A 40 -14.04 -5.36 -2.87
N SER A 41 -14.83 -6.43 -3.00
CA SER A 41 -16.20 -6.32 -3.53
C SER A 41 -17.13 -5.52 -2.62
N LYS A 42 -16.86 -5.50 -1.31
CA LYS A 42 -17.57 -4.67 -0.32
C LYS A 42 -17.07 -3.22 -0.24
N GLY A 43 -16.02 -2.86 -0.97
CA GLY A 43 -15.40 -1.52 -0.90
C GLY A 43 -14.66 -1.25 0.41
N LEU A 44 -14.33 -2.29 1.19
CA LEU A 44 -13.47 -2.16 2.38
C LEU A 44 -12.00 -2.13 2.01
N VAL A 45 -11.65 -2.69 0.86
CA VAL A 45 -10.29 -2.63 0.29
C VAL A 45 -10.33 -2.00 -1.08
N GLU A 46 -9.59 -0.91 -1.26
CA GLU A 46 -9.42 -0.26 -2.56
C GLU A 46 -7.96 -0.34 -3.00
N ARG A 47 -7.76 -0.55 -4.30
CA ARG A 47 -6.43 -0.83 -4.86
C ARG A 47 -6.26 -0.07 -6.15
N ARG A 48 -5.13 0.61 -6.29
CA ARG A 48 -4.70 1.23 -7.54
C ARG A 48 -3.26 0.84 -7.88
N MET A 49 -2.83 1.20 -9.08
CA MET A 49 -1.44 0.98 -9.50
C MET A 49 -0.86 2.21 -10.17
N VAL A 50 0.44 2.39 -9.95
CA VAL A 50 1.31 3.34 -10.66
C VAL A 50 2.46 2.57 -11.33
N PRO A 51 3.14 3.14 -12.34
CA PRO A 51 4.27 2.46 -12.98
C PRO A 51 5.36 2.05 -11.98
N GLU A 52 5.74 2.99 -11.10
CA GLU A 52 6.82 2.87 -10.12
C GLU A 52 6.49 3.65 -8.84
N VAL A 53 7.15 3.30 -7.74
CA VAL A 53 7.07 4.00 -6.46
C VAL A 53 8.51 4.21 -5.97
N ALA A 54 8.90 5.46 -5.72
CA ALA A 54 10.21 5.81 -5.17
C ALA A 54 10.11 6.23 -3.69
N VAL A 55 9.09 7.01 -3.34
CA VAL A 55 8.77 7.42 -1.97
C VAL A 55 7.55 6.63 -1.51
N MET A 56 7.67 5.93 -0.38
CA MET A 56 6.57 5.18 0.23
C MET A 56 6.04 5.93 1.44
N THR A 57 4.72 5.87 1.65
CA THR A 57 4.09 6.30 2.89
C THR A 57 3.08 5.26 3.35
N ILE A 58 3.00 5.06 4.66
CA ILE A 58 2.00 4.21 5.33
C ILE A 58 1.51 5.01 6.52
N PHE A 59 0.20 5.18 6.65
CA PHE A 59 -0.37 5.97 7.74
C PHE A 59 -1.77 5.48 8.12
N ASN A 60 -2.21 5.92 9.29
CA ASN A 60 -3.58 5.82 9.78
C ASN A 60 -3.90 7.10 10.58
N GLU A 61 -5.01 7.09 11.32
CA GLU A 61 -5.49 8.25 12.09
C GLU A 61 -4.54 8.67 13.21
N LYS A 62 -3.56 7.83 13.59
CA LYS A 62 -2.66 8.03 14.73
C LYS A 62 -1.18 8.08 14.36
N HIS A 63 -0.79 7.40 13.29
CA HIS A 63 0.61 7.19 12.94
C HIS A 63 0.82 7.46 11.45
N GLY A 64 1.98 8.01 11.11
CA GLY A 64 2.45 8.12 9.73
C GLY A 64 3.90 7.68 9.63
N CYS A 65 4.28 7.16 8.46
CA CYS A 65 5.67 6.98 8.10
C CYS A 65 5.94 7.32 6.64
N VAL A 66 7.19 7.68 6.38
CA VAL A 66 7.70 8.02 5.05
C VAL A 66 9.05 7.34 4.86
N LEU A 67 9.21 6.66 3.74
CA LEU A 67 10.44 5.99 3.33
C LEU A 67 10.91 6.62 2.02
N PHE A 68 12.16 7.05 1.99
CA PHE A 68 12.78 7.66 0.83
C PHE A 68 13.48 6.59 -0.02
N PRO A 69 13.75 6.89 -1.31
CA PRO A 69 14.46 5.95 -2.14
C PRO A 69 15.92 5.80 -1.71
N ASN A 70 16.47 4.62 -1.96
CA ASN A 70 17.89 4.36 -1.92
C ASN A 70 18.60 4.99 -3.13
N MET A 71 19.93 4.83 -3.23
CA MET A 71 20.74 5.37 -4.33
C MET A 71 20.39 4.81 -5.73
N LYS A 72 19.57 3.76 -5.82
CA LYS A 72 19.06 3.18 -7.06
C LYS A 72 17.67 3.71 -7.44
N GLY A 73 17.06 4.58 -6.63
CA GLY A 73 15.71 5.10 -6.85
C GLY A 73 14.59 4.17 -6.36
N GLU A 74 14.92 3.05 -5.72
CA GLU A 74 13.95 2.10 -5.16
C GLU A 74 13.63 2.49 -3.72
N PRO A 75 12.40 2.26 -3.21
CA PRO A 75 12.07 2.55 -1.82
C PRO A 75 13.01 1.85 -0.86
N ASP A 76 13.66 2.60 0.02
CA ASP A 76 14.52 2.03 1.05
C ASP A 76 13.67 1.57 2.24
N LEU A 77 13.50 0.25 2.37
CA LEU A 77 12.75 -0.35 3.48
C LEU A 77 13.57 -0.47 4.77
N ASN A 78 14.84 -0.06 4.78
CA ASN A 78 15.71 -0.16 5.97
C ASN A 78 15.56 1.03 6.92
N THR A 79 15.18 2.20 6.41
CA THR A 79 15.03 3.42 7.21
C THR A 79 13.71 4.11 6.91
N MET A 80 13.09 4.66 7.95
CA MET A 80 11.84 5.41 7.81
C MET A 80 11.81 6.61 8.75
N PHE A 81 11.20 7.69 8.30
CA PHE A 81 10.71 8.74 9.17
C PHE A 81 9.37 8.30 9.73
N TYR A 82 9.18 8.44 11.04
CA TYR A 82 7.97 8.09 11.75
C TYR A 82 7.51 9.27 12.58
N GLY A 83 6.19 9.49 12.63
CA GLY A 83 5.60 10.57 13.42
C GLY A 83 4.13 10.30 13.76
N GLU A 84 3.68 10.96 14.82
CA GLU A 84 2.29 10.92 15.30
C GLU A 84 1.63 12.30 15.27
N ASP A 85 2.45 13.35 15.08
CA ASP A 85 1.97 14.72 15.00
C ASP A 85 1.03 14.92 13.81
N ARG A 86 0.12 15.87 13.97
CA ARG A 86 -0.95 16.08 13.01
C ARG A 86 -0.43 16.54 11.66
N GLU A 87 0.55 17.44 11.65
CA GLU A 87 1.11 18.03 10.42
C GLU A 87 1.81 16.97 9.57
N PHE A 88 2.60 16.08 10.19
CA PHE A 88 3.25 14.98 9.49
C PHE A 88 2.24 13.99 8.89
N ARG A 89 1.17 13.67 9.63
CA ARG A 89 0.11 12.78 9.13
C ARG A 89 -0.69 13.40 7.99
N GLU A 90 -1.00 14.70 8.08
CA GLU A 90 -1.64 15.43 6.98
C GLU A 90 -0.75 15.43 5.73
N TRP A 91 0.55 15.64 5.88
CA TRP A 91 1.50 15.52 4.77
C TRP A 91 1.53 14.12 4.14
N CYS A 92 1.52 13.06 4.96
CA CYS A 92 1.45 11.68 4.45
C CYS A 92 0.17 11.43 3.65
N ALA A 93 -0.96 11.94 4.14
CA ALA A 93 -2.25 11.85 3.46
C ALA A 93 -2.25 12.62 2.14
N ASP A 94 -1.68 13.84 2.10
CA ASP A 94 -1.56 14.65 0.89
C ASP A 94 -0.71 13.94 -0.18
N LEU A 95 0.43 13.38 0.21
CA LEU A 95 1.27 12.59 -0.69
C LEU A 95 0.50 11.39 -1.26
N PHE A 96 -0.22 10.65 -0.41
CA PHE A 96 -1.02 9.51 -0.86
C PHE A 96 -2.13 9.94 -1.81
N ASN A 97 -2.90 10.98 -1.47
CA ASN A 97 -4.01 11.48 -2.29
C ASN A 97 -3.52 11.97 -3.65
N TYR A 98 -2.40 12.70 -3.68
CA TYR A 98 -1.77 13.15 -4.93
C TYR A 98 -1.42 11.97 -5.85
N GLN A 99 -0.89 10.88 -5.30
CA GLN A 99 -0.59 9.67 -6.08
C GLN A 99 -1.85 8.90 -6.44
N TRP A 100 -2.85 8.85 -5.54
CA TRP A 100 -4.10 8.15 -5.74
C TRP A 100 -4.86 8.67 -6.95
N GLU A 101 -4.97 9.99 -7.09
CA GLU A 101 -5.67 10.65 -8.22
C GLU A 101 -5.02 10.35 -9.57
N LYS A 102 -3.71 10.05 -9.58
CA LYS A 102 -2.95 9.70 -10.80
C LYS A 102 -2.89 8.20 -11.05
N ALA A 103 -3.18 7.39 -10.03
CA ALA A 103 -3.05 5.95 -10.11
C ALA A 103 -4.17 5.35 -10.95
N GLY A 104 -3.79 4.42 -11.83
CA GLY A 104 -4.74 3.68 -12.66
C GLY A 104 -5.40 2.52 -11.91
N GLN A 105 -6.30 1.83 -12.60
CA GLN A 105 -6.91 0.61 -12.09
C GLN A 105 -5.83 -0.43 -11.78
N PHE A 106 -5.99 -1.11 -10.65
CA PHE A 106 -5.12 -2.22 -10.28
C PHE A 106 -5.31 -3.41 -11.23
N ASP A 107 -4.19 -3.95 -11.74
CA ASP A 107 -4.15 -5.13 -12.61
C ASP A 107 -3.20 -6.19 -12.04
N GLU A 108 -3.77 -7.29 -11.54
CA GLU A 108 -3.01 -8.37 -10.90
C GLU A 108 -1.98 -9.01 -11.85
N ASN A 109 -2.22 -8.98 -13.17
CA ASN A 109 -1.34 -9.60 -14.16
C ASN A 109 -0.02 -8.85 -14.38
N LYS A 110 0.07 -7.59 -13.91
CA LYS A 110 1.30 -6.80 -14.02
C LYS A 110 2.34 -7.15 -12.97
N LEU A 111 1.92 -7.77 -11.86
CA LEU A 111 2.83 -8.11 -10.77
C LEU A 111 3.79 -9.21 -11.18
N LYS A 112 5.07 -9.06 -10.80
CA LYS A 112 6.08 -10.08 -11.01
C LYS A 112 6.12 -11.02 -9.80
N HIS A 113 6.34 -12.30 -10.01
CA HIS A 113 6.55 -13.24 -8.91
C HIS A 113 8.05 -13.39 -8.63
N GLU A 114 8.40 -13.58 -7.37
CA GLU A 114 9.75 -14.04 -7.01
C GLU A 114 10.09 -15.33 -7.79
N VAL A 115 11.30 -15.38 -8.35
CA VAL A 115 11.81 -16.52 -9.14
C VAL A 115 12.16 -17.70 -8.23
#